data_AF-A0AA96VDD4-F1
#
_entry.id   AF-A0AA96VDD4-F1
#
_cell.length_a   1.000
_cell.length_b   1.000
_cell.length_c   1.000
_cell.angle_alpha   90.00
_cell.angle_beta   90.00
_cell.angle_gamma   90.00
#
_symmetry.space_group_name_H-M   'P 1'
#
loop_
_entity.id
_entity.type
_entity.pdbx_description
1 polymer ?
#
loop_
_entity_poly.entity_id
_entity_poly.type
_entity_poly.pdbx_seq_one_letter_code
_entity_poly.pdbx_strand_id
1 'polypeptide(L)'
;MQYKPTGQKILFRGFNNPLGITSISVTVGVLCWVWIEEAYQITKEADFNVLDESIRGVVPPGLWKQITLIFNPWSDQIWIKPRFFDAPPDPDVFTKTVTYHCNEWLDESDKRMFERMRINNPRRYQVAGMGEWGVIDGLVFENWEVKEFDVDEIRKKKGIKALFGLDFGYTVHPSAFVALFVDEINYIIYVFDGFYEHGLSNKRIAEILHEKGYQKERIRADSAEPKSIDNLRDDFGIRRIVPADKGPDSVRHGIDKMQDFHIVIHPRCPGFIQEISLYQWAEDKFGKKTGKPIDEHNHAIDATRYALEDLGKGRRFGWKKK
;
A
#
# COMPACT_ATOMS: atom_id res chain seq x y z
N MET A 1 1.56 -26.06 10.97
CA MET A 1 2.48 -26.88 11.79
C MET A 1 1.69 -27.62 12.86
N GLN A 2 2.13 -28.82 13.29
CA GLN A 2 1.48 -29.57 14.37
C GLN A 2 2.53 -30.04 15.38
N TYR A 3 2.31 -29.77 16.66
CA TYR A 3 3.12 -30.31 17.75
C TYR A 3 2.65 -31.74 18.05
N LYS A 4 3.48 -32.74 17.75
CA LYS A 4 3.10 -34.16 17.81
C LYS A 4 2.63 -34.62 19.21
N PRO A 5 3.25 -34.20 20.33
CA PRO A 5 2.86 -34.68 21.66
C PRO A 5 1.45 -34.25 22.10
N THR A 6 1.02 -33.04 21.74
CA THR A 6 -0.30 -32.50 22.18
C THR A 6 -1.34 -32.43 21.06
N GLY A 7 -0.91 -32.57 19.80
CA GLY A 7 -1.77 -32.36 18.63
C GLY A 7 -2.07 -30.90 18.32
N GLN A 8 -1.53 -29.94 19.08
CA GLN A 8 -1.73 -28.50 18.85
C GLN A 8 -1.26 -28.09 17.46
N LYS A 9 -2.02 -27.18 16.82
CA LYS A 9 -1.75 -26.72 15.47
C LYS A 9 -1.54 -25.21 15.43
N ILE A 10 -0.58 -24.79 14.61
CA ILE A 10 -0.39 -23.40 14.19
C ILE A 10 -0.68 -23.33 12.69
N LEU A 11 -1.57 -22.43 12.30
CA LEU A 11 -2.01 -22.23 10.92
C LEU A 11 -1.55 -20.84 10.45
N PHE A 12 -0.95 -20.77 9.26
CA PHE A 12 -0.52 -19.52 8.65
C PHE A 12 -1.41 -19.19 7.47
N ARG A 13 -1.93 -17.96 7.42
CA ARG A 13 -2.78 -17.46 6.34
C ARG A 13 -2.50 -15.99 6.10
N GLY A 14 -2.51 -15.58 4.84
CA GLY A 14 -2.54 -14.15 4.49
C GLY A 14 -3.93 -13.58 4.72
N PHE A 15 -4.01 -12.31 5.10
CA PHE A 15 -5.26 -11.60 5.37
C PHE A 15 -5.92 -11.03 4.10
N ASN A 16 -5.75 -11.70 2.96
CA ASN A 16 -6.25 -11.20 1.66
C ASN A 16 -7.75 -11.48 1.46
N ASN A 17 -8.31 -12.42 2.22
CA ASN A 17 -9.73 -12.78 2.19
C ASN A 17 -10.23 -13.09 3.61
N PRO A 18 -10.83 -12.12 4.31
CA PRO A 18 -11.31 -12.28 5.70
C PRO A 18 -12.30 -13.44 5.86
N LEU A 19 -13.27 -13.58 4.94
CA LEU A 19 -14.27 -14.65 4.98
C LEU A 19 -13.67 -16.05 4.81
N GLY A 20 -12.57 -16.16 4.06
CA GLY A 20 -11.83 -17.41 3.94
C GLY A 20 -11.23 -17.83 5.28
N ILE A 21 -10.81 -16.86 6.10
CA ILE A 21 -10.19 -17.12 7.41
C ILE A 21 -11.23 -17.57 8.43
N THR A 22 -12.45 -17.01 8.42
CA THR A 22 -13.52 -17.39 9.35
C THR A 22 -14.01 -18.83 9.16
N SER A 23 -13.75 -19.43 7.99
CA SER A 23 -14.11 -20.81 7.68
C SER A 23 -13.13 -21.86 8.24
N ILE A 24 -12.01 -21.42 8.81
CA ILE A 24 -10.95 -22.31 9.27
C ILE A 24 -11.41 -23.05 10.52
N SER A 25 -11.26 -24.37 10.49
CA SER A 25 -11.54 -25.25 11.61
C SER A 25 -10.39 -26.22 11.85
N VAL A 26 -10.35 -26.78 13.05
CA VAL A 26 -9.41 -27.83 13.42
C VAL A 26 -10.17 -29.10 13.77
N THR A 27 -9.63 -30.24 13.37
CA THR A 27 -10.23 -31.56 13.63
C THR A 27 -10.14 -31.99 15.10
N VAL A 28 -9.21 -31.40 15.86
CA VAL A 28 -8.96 -31.68 17.27
C VAL A 28 -8.66 -30.34 17.95
N GLY A 29 -9.34 -30.06 19.06
CA GLY A 29 -9.19 -28.84 19.84
C GLY A 29 -10.07 -27.68 19.36
N VAL A 30 -9.70 -26.46 19.75
CA VAL A 30 -10.40 -25.21 19.39
C VAL A 30 -9.37 -24.16 18.96
N LEU A 31 -9.77 -23.28 18.03
CA LEU A 31 -8.99 -22.08 17.72
C LEU A 31 -9.29 -21.03 18.78
N CYS A 32 -8.25 -20.60 19.49
CA CYS A 32 -8.39 -19.67 20.60
C CYS A 32 -7.38 -18.52 20.55
N TRP A 33 -6.28 -18.64 19.81
CA TRP A 33 -5.29 -17.57 19.66
C TRP A 33 -5.11 -17.19 18.20
N VAL A 34 -5.14 -15.88 17.94
CA VAL A 34 -4.83 -15.29 16.65
C VAL A 34 -3.68 -14.32 16.82
N TRP A 35 -2.70 -14.39 15.92
CA TRP A 35 -1.56 -13.49 15.89
C TRP A 35 -1.51 -12.82 14.53
N ILE A 36 -1.58 -11.49 14.52
CA ILE A 36 -1.55 -10.67 13.31
C ILE A 36 -0.24 -9.89 13.30
N GLU A 37 0.66 -10.32 12.42
CA GLU A 37 1.86 -9.58 12.03
C GLU A 37 1.49 -8.40 11.13
N GLU A 38 2.26 -7.30 11.24
CA GLU A 38 2.05 -6.08 10.47
C GLU A 38 0.58 -5.63 10.42
N ALA A 39 -0.09 -5.58 11.58
CA ALA A 39 -1.53 -5.36 11.66
C ALA A 39 -2.00 -4.06 10.96
N TYR A 40 -1.13 -3.07 10.77
CA TYR A 40 -1.42 -1.87 9.97
C TYR A 40 -1.83 -2.18 8.51
N GLN A 41 -1.50 -3.35 7.98
CA GLN A 41 -1.89 -3.78 6.63
C GLN A 41 -3.37 -4.10 6.51
N ILE A 42 -4.05 -4.39 7.63
CA ILE A 42 -5.51 -4.50 7.65
C ILE A 42 -6.04 -3.08 7.60
N THR A 43 -6.42 -2.60 6.42
CA THR A 43 -6.82 -1.21 6.22
C THR A 43 -8.24 -0.91 6.69
N LYS A 44 -9.09 -1.94 6.79
CA LYS A 44 -10.50 -1.79 7.21
C LYS A 44 -10.76 -2.48 8.54
N GLU A 45 -11.31 -1.72 9.47
CA GLU A 45 -11.77 -2.22 10.76
C GLU A 45 -12.84 -3.32 10.62
N ALA A 46 -13.73 -3.18 9.63
CA ALA A 46 -14.78 -4.18 9.37
C ALA A 46 -14.20 -5.56 9.02
N ASP A 47 -13.09 -5.61 8.29
CA ASP A 47 -12.44 -6.88 7.94
C ASP A 47 -11.83 -7.54 9.19
N PHE A 48 -11.27 -6.74 10.10
CA PHE A 48 -10.85 -7.21 11.43
C PHE A 48 -12.03 -7.73 12.25
N ASN A 49 -13.16 -7.04 12.27
CA ASN A 49 -14.35 -7.46 13.03
C ASN A 49 -14.86 -8.84 12.58
N VAL A 50 -14.84 -9.12 11.28
CA VAL A 50 -15.21 -10.43 10.74
C VAL A 50 -14.32 -11.55 11.32
N LEU A 51 -13.02 -11.29 11.45
CA LEU A 51 -12.09 -12.22 12.09
C LEU A 51 -12.38 -12.35 13.60
N ASP A 52 -12.50 -11.24 14.31
CA ASP A 52 -12.73 -11.19 15.75
C ASP A 52 -13.99 -11.98 16.15
N GLU A 53 -15.10 -11.75 15.44
CA GLU A 53 -16.36 -12.45 15.63
C GLU A 53 -16.29 -13.96 15.32
N SER A 54 -15.31 -14.39 14.52
CA SER A 54 -15.13 -15.80 14.17
C SER A 54 -14.44 -16.61 15.28
N ILE A 55 -13.65 -15.96 16.14
CA ILE A 55 -12.99 -16.61 17.28
C ILE A 55 -13.96 -16.67 18.45
N ARG A 56 -14.88 -17.64 18.40
CA ARG A 56 -15.99 -17.79 19.35
C ARG A 56 -16.15 -19.23 19.87
N GLY A 57 -16.92 -19.38 20.94
CA GLY A 57 -17.23 -20.66 21.57
C GLY A 57 -16.57 -20.86 22.93
N VAL A 58 -16.96 -21.95 23.59
CA VAL A 58 -16.41 -22.37 24.89
C VAL A 58 -15.02 -22.97 24.66
N VAL A 59 -14.03 -22.46 25.39
CA VAL A 59 -12.66 -22.98 25.37
C VAL A 59 -12.44 -23.97 26.52
N PRO A 60 -11.67 -25.05 26.33
CA PRO A 60 -11.32 -25.98 27.40
C PRO A 60 -10.65 -25.29 28.61
N PRO A 61 -10.78 -25.86 29.83
CA PRO A 61 -10.12 -25.33 31.02
C PRO A 61 -8.62 -25.13 30.80
N GLY A 62 -8.11 -23.96 31.22
CA GLY A 62 -6.69 -23.59 31.05
C GLY A 62 -6.36 -22.90 29.72
N LEU A 63 -7.33 -22.74 28.81
CA LEU A 63 -7.20 -21.93 27.60
C LEU A 63 -8.10 -20.69 27.67
N TRP A 64 -7.76 -19.67 26.90
CA TRP A 64 -8.53 -18.42 26.75
C TRP A 64 -8.49 -17.95 25.31
N LYS A 65 -9.41 -17.07 24.92
CA LYS A 65 -9.41 -16.45 23.60
C LYS A 65 -8.55 -15.18 23.60
N GLN A 66 -7.73 -15.00 22.58
CA GLN A 66 -6.92 -13.80 22.44
C GLN A 66 -6.60 -13.51 20.97
N ILE A 67 -6.68 -12.24 20.61
CA ILE A 67 -6.13 -11.73 19.35
C ILE A 67 -4.99 -10.79 19.70
N THR A 68 -3.82 -11.07 19.14
CA THR A 68 -2.60 -10.27 19.32
C THR A 68 -2.32 -9.54 18.02
N LEU A 69 -2.31 -8.21 18.07
CA LEU A 69 -1.90 -7.34 16.97
C LEU A 69 -0.48 -6.86 17.24
N ILE A 70 0.44 -7.07 16.30
CA ILE A 70 1.76 -6.44 16.34
C ILE A 70 2.00 -5.64 15.07
N PHE A 71 2.50 -4.42 15.24
CA PHE A 71 2.65 -3.46 14.15
C PHE A 71 3.57 -2.32 14.58
N ASN A 72 4.13 -1.61 13.59
CA ASN A 72 4.80 -0.33 13.80
C ASN A 72 3.77 0.80 13.61
N PRO A 73 3.73 1.82 14.50
CA PRO A 73 2.71 2.88 14.49
C PRO A 73 3.02 3.99 13.46
N TRP A 74 3.16 3.58 12.19
CA TRP A 74 3.60 4.45 11.09
C TRP A 74 2.72 5.68 10.86
N SER A 75 1.41 5.55 11.12
CA SER A 75 0.44 6.61 10.93
C SER A 75 -0.56 6.57 12.07
N ASP A 76 -0.90 7.75 12.60
CA ASP A 76 -1.96 7.92 13.58
C ASP A 76 -3.38 7.87 12.99
N GLN A 77 -3.51 7.79 11.66
CA GLN A 77 -4.79 7.76 10.95
C GLN A 77 -5.36 6.35 10.74
N ILE A 78 -4.63 5.30 11.08
CA ILE A 78 -5.12 3.92 10.96
C ILE A 78 -6.17 3.62 12.03
N TRP A 79 -7.20 2.84 11.71
CA TRP A 79 -8.31 2.53 12.62
C TRP A 79 -7.89 1.88 13.95
N ILE A 80 -6.72 1.23 13.99
CA ILE A 80 -6.18 0.57 15.19
C ILE A 80 -5.98 1.58 16.34
N LYS A 81 -5.50 2.80 16.03
CA LYS A 81 -5.24 3.82 17.04
C LYS A 81 -6.52 4.30 17.74
N PRO A 82 -7.54 4.83 17.04
CA PRO A 82 -8.75 5.29 17.70
C PRO A 82 -9.50 4.16 18.41
N ARG A 83 -9.44 2.91 17.92
CA ARG A 83 -10.13 1.78 18.53
C ARG A 83 -9.48 1.28 19.81
N PHE A 84 -8.15 1.15 19.85
CA PHE A 84 -7.46 0.46 20.96
C PHE A 84 -6.60 1.38 21.82
N PHE A 85 -6.12 2.49 21.29
CA PHE A 85 -5.18 3.39 21.99
C PHE A 85 -5.84 4.67 22.47
N ASP A 86 -6.75 5.25 21.68
CA ASP A 86 -7.45 6.49 22.06
C ASP A 86 -8.83 6.22 22.70
N ALA A 87 -9.32 4.98 22.64
CA ALA A 87 -10.60 4.60 23.22
C ALA A 87 -10.58 4.62 24.76
N PRO A 88 -11.75 4.74 25.42
CA PRO A 88 -11.86 4.58 26.86
C PRO A 88 -11.27 3.23 27.32
N PRO A 89 -10.70 3.14 28.54
CA PRO A 89 -10.15 1.89 29.04
C PRO A 89 -11.16 0.73 29.01
N ASP A 90 -10.74 -0.38 28.43
CA ASP A 90 -11.51 -1.62 28.33
C ASP A 90 -10.72 -2.74 29.03
N PRO A 91 -11.33 -3.50 29.97
CA PRO A 91 -10.64 -4.59 30.68
C PRO A 91 -10.17 -5.73 29.77
N ASP A 92 -10.74 -5.88 28.58
CA ASP A 92 -10.37 -6.92 27.60
C ASP A 92 -9.30 -6.44 26.61
N VAL A 93 -8.87 -5.17 26.69
CA VAL A 93 -7.85 -4.58 25.81
C VAL A 93 -6.57 -4.30 26.58
N PHE A 94 -5.47 -4.86 26.08
CA PHE A 94 -4.13 -4.55 26.54
C PHE A 94 -3.30 -3.94 25.41
N THR A 95 -2.88 -2.69 25.58
CA THR A 95 -1.95 -2.01 24.66
C THR A 95 -0.59 -1.82 25.33
N LYS A 96 0.48 -2.03 24.56
CA LYS A 96 1.84 -1.82 25.02
C LYS A 96 2.75 -1.44 23.86
N THR A 97 3.47 -0.34 24.03
CA THR A 97 4.58 0.03 23.16
C THR A 97 5.87 -0.61 23.68
N VAL A 98 6.60 -1.28 22.80
CA VAL A 98 7.95 -1.80 23.07
C VAL A 98 8.92 -1.17 22.07
N THR A 99 10.16 -0.98 22.51
CA THR A 99 11.21 -0.36 21.69
C THR A 99 12.42 -1.26 21.60
N TYR A 100 13.38 -0.89 20.75
CA TYR A 100 14.64 -1.61 20.63
C TYR A 100 15.42 -1.67 21.96
N HIS A 101 15.16 -0.75 22.90
CA HIS A 101 15.76 -0.77 24.24
C HIS A 101 15.34 -1.99 25.08
N CYS A 102 14.21 -2.62 24.75
CA CYS A 102 13.71 -3.82 25.44
C CYS A 102 14.30 -5.12 24.87
N ASN A 103 15.08 -5.06 23.78
CA ASN A 103 15.59 -6.23 23.09
C ASN A 103 17.04 -6.52 23.48
N GLU A 104 17.23 -7.55 24.33
CA GLU A 104 18.54 -7.98 24.81
C GLU A 104 19.40 -8.70 23.76
N TRP A 105 18.81 -9.08 22.62
CA TRP A 105 19.49 -9.80 21.54
C TRP A 105 20.08 -8.89 20.46
N LEU A 106 19.92 -7.57 20.58
CA LEU A 106 20.51 -6.61 19.64
C LEU A 106 22.01 -6.48 19.87
N ASP A 107 22.77 -6.63 18.78
CA ASP A 107 24.21 -6.44 18.84
C ASP A 107 24.59 -4.95 18.76
N GLU A 108 25.88 -4.67 18.91
CA GLU A 108 26.37 -3.28 18.85
C GLU A 108 26.19 -2.64 17.46
N SER A 109 26.08 -3.44 16.39
CA SER A 109 25.81 -2.93 15.06
C SER A 109 24.35 -2.50 14.90
N ASP A 110 23.40 -3.25 15.46
CA ASP A 110 21.98 -2.93 15.52
C ASP A 110 21.74 -1.66 16.34
N LYS A 111 22.35 -1.57 17.53
CA LYS A 111 22.27 -0.35 18.37
C LYS A 111 22.84 0.87 17.65
N ARG A 112 23.95 0.71 16.92
CA ARG A 112 24.52 1.78 16.08
C ARG A 112 23.60 2.17 14.93
N MET A 113 22.75 1.27 14.42
CA MET A 113 21.74 1.63 13.42
C MET A 113 20.71 2.60 14.03
N PHE A 114 20.18 2.28 15.21
CA PHE A 114 19.24 3.18 15.90
C PHE A 114 19.87 4.50 16.32
N GLU A 115 21.13 4.50 16.78
CA GLU A 115 21.84 5.74 17.10
C GLU A 115 22.11 6.61 15.86
N ARG A 116 22.50 5.98 14.73
CA ARG A 116 22.60 6.69 13.44
C ARG A 116 21.25 7.24 13.00
N MET A 117 20.17 6.48 13.18
CA MET A 117 18.82 6.94 12.87
C MET A 117 18.43 8.12 13.76
N ARG A 118 18.73 8.07 15.07
CA ARG A 118 18.49 9.16 16.01
C ARG A 118 19.19 10.47 15.61
N ILE A 119 20.42 10.38 15.11
CA ILE A 119 21.21 11.55 14.68
C ILE A 119 20.76 12.05 13.30
N ASN A 120 20.65 11.14 12.33
CA ASN A 120 20.47 11.50 10.92
C ASN A 120 19.00 11.68 10.53
N ASN A 121 18.08 11.03 11.24
CA ASN A 121 16.64 11.12 11.02
C ASN A 121 15.89 11.00 12.35
N PRO A 122 15.97 12.04 13.22
CA PRO A 122 15.38 12.01 14.55
C PRO A 122 13.88 11.70 14.56
N ARG A 123 13.15 12.08 13.50
CA ARG A 123 11.71 11.83 13.35
C ARG A 123 11.40 10.36 13.06
N ARG A 124 12.09 9.75 12.09
CA ARG A 124 11.99 8.30 11.84
C ARG A 124 12.39 7.50 13.07
N TYR A 125 13.34 8.01 13.86
CA TYR A 125 13.71 7.41 15.13
C TYR A 125 12.57 7.47 16.18
N GLN A 126 11.79 8.56 16.25
CA GLN A 126 10.62 8.59 17.15
C GLN A 126 9.63 7.47 16.83
N VAL A 127 9.35 7.24 15.54
CA VAL A 127 8.39 6.21 15.13
C VAL A 127 8.99 4.80 15.18
N ALA A 128 10.06 4.55 14.43
CA ALA A 128 10.65 3.21 14.27
C ALA A 128 11.55 2.80 15.46
N GLY A 129 12.11 3.76 16.19
CA GLY A 129 12.96 3.51 17.36
C GLY A 129 12.19 3.57 18.67
N MET A 130 11.40 4.64 18.87
CA MET A 130 10.70 4.90 20.13
C MET A 130 9.25 4.40 20.15
N GLY A 131 8.70 3.99 19.00
CA GLY A 131 7.32 3.49 18.93
C GLY A 131 6.27 4.58 19.14
N GLU A 132 6.63 5.84 18.88
CA GLU A 132 5.68 6.95 18.87
C GLU A 132 4.80 6.90 17.62
N TRP A 133 3.55 7.35 17.75
CA TRP A 133 2.66 7.46 16.59
C TRP A 133 3.19 8.51 15.61
N GLY A 134 3.37 8.10 14.35
CA GLY A 134 3.83 8.98 13.30
C GLY A 134 2.81 10.07 12.95
N VAL A 135 3.19 11.33 13.15
CA VAL A 135 2.64 12.49 12.43
C VAL A 135 3.68 12.83 11.35
N ILE A 136 3.38 12.55 10.08
CA ILE A 136 4.39 12.65 9.03
C ILE A 136 4.45 14.09 8.53
N ASP A 137 5.33 14.91 9.13
CA ASP A 137 5.65 16.24 8.62
C ASP A 137 6.69 16.14 7.49
N GLY A 138 6.35 16.66 6.31
CA GLY A 138 7.15 16.52 5.09
C GLY A 138 6.61 15.51 4.07
N LEU A 139 5.36 15.06 4.25
CA LEU A 139 4.64 14.35 3.21
C LEU A 139 4.61 15.14 1.90
N VAL A 140 4.71 14.39 0.82
CA VAL A 140 4.47 14.94 -0.51
C VAL A 140 2.97 15.13 -0.73
N PHE A 141 2.14 14.19 -0.26
CA PHE A 141 0.69 14.23 -0.46
C PHE A 141 -0.04 14.31 0.88
N GLU A 142 -0.72 15.42 1.12
CA GLU A 142 -1.53 15.65 2.32
C GLU A 142 -3.03 15.73 1.99
N ASN A 143 -3.37 16.07 0.74
CA ASN A 143 -4.76 16.24 0.27
C ASN A 143 -5.34 14.94 -0.29
N TRP A 144 -5.47 13.92 0.55
CA TRP A 144 -6.04 12.63 0.16
C TRP A 144 -6.92 12.03 1.24
N GLU A 145 -7.85 11.17 0.84
CA GLU A 145 -8.71 10.41 1.76
C GLU A 145 -8.90 8.96 1.29
N VAL A 146 -9.10 8.04 2.23
CA VAL A 146 -9.60 6.69 1.92
C VAL A 146 -11.12 6.72 2.01
N LYS A 147 -11.80 6.39 0.91
CA LYS A 147 -13.26 6.44 0.86
C LYS A 147 -13.84 5.40 -0.07
N GLU A 148 -14.90 4.75 0.37
CA GLU A 148 -15.69 3.87 -0.50
C GLU A 148 -16.57 4.71 -1.44
N PHE A 149 -16.54 4.37 -2.73
CA PHE A 149 -17.34 5.04 -3.76
C PHE A 149 -17.71 4.06 -4.88
N ASP A 150 -18.83 4.33 -5.55
CA ASP A 150 -19.28 3.52 -6.69
C ASP A 150 -18.51 3.90 -7.97
N VAL A 151 -17.73 2.95 -8.47
CA VAL A 151 -16.90 3.09 -9.66
C VAL A 151 -17.73 3.39 -10.91
N ASP A 152 -18.93 2.79 -11.06
CA ASP A 152 -19.81 2.98 -12.21
C ASP A 152 -20.51 4.33 -12.17
N GLU A 153 -20.80 4.87 -10.99
CA GLU A 153 -21.31 6.24 -10.84
C GLU A 153 -20.26 7.28 -11.24
N ILE A 154 -19.02 7.12 -10.75
CA ILE A 154 -17.92 8.02 -11.13
C ILE A 154 -17.68 7.95 -12.64
N ARG A 155 -17.65 6.74 -13.22
CA ARG A 155 -17.44 6.56 -14.67
C ARG A 155 -18.46 7.29 -15.53
N LYS A 156 -19.70 7.45 -15.07
CA LYS A 156 -20.78 8.13 -15.79
C LYS A 156 -20.72 9.66 -15.71
N LYS A 157 -19.95 10.22 -14.77
CA LYS A 157 -19.82 11.68 -14.64
C LYS A 157 -19.22 12.27 -15.92
N LYS A 158 -19.80 13.37 -16.38
CA LYS A 158 -19.37 14.05 -17.60
C LYS A 158 -17.95 14.61 -17.43
N GLY A 159 -17.06 14.26 -18.35
CA GLY A 159 -15.68 14.77 -18.36
C GLY A 159 -14.67 13.91 -17.61
N ILE A 160 -15.11 12.82 -16.97
CA ILE A 160 -14.20 11.86 -16.34
C ILE A 160 -13.37 11.11 -17.37
N LYS A 161 -12.06 11.00 -17.11
CA LYS A 161 -11.12 10.22 -17.92
C LYS A 161 -10.61 9.03 -17.11
N ALA A 162 -10.72 7.82 -17.68
CA ALA A 162 -10.09 6.62 -17.14
C ALA A 162 -8.64 6.53 -17.60
N LEU A 163 -7.69 6.39 -16.68
CA LEU A 163 -6.26 6.30 -16.96
C LEU A 163 -5.67 5.12 -16.19
N PHE A 164 -4.62 4.53 -16.76
CA PHE A 164 -4.00 3.32 -16.25
C PHE A 164 -2.48 3.42 -16.31
N GLY A 165 -1.85 3.08 -15.19
CA GLY A 165 -0.41 3.19 -15.00
C GLY A 165 0.20 1.87 -14.53
N LEU A 166 1.44 1.59 -14.94
CA LEU A 166 2.21 0.42 -14.53
C LEU A 166 3.66 0.81 -14.24
N ASP A 167 4.14 0.50 -13.04
CA ASP A 167 5.56 0.57 -12.67
C ASP A 167 6.10 -0.85 -12.51
N PHE A 168 7.24 -1.14 -13.15
CA PHE A 168 7.82 -2.48 -13.15
C PHE A 168 8.73 -2.66 -11.93
N GLY A 169 8.51 -3.75 -11.21
CA GLY A 169 9.38 -4.21 -10.14
C GLY A 169 9.50 -5.73 -10.12
N TYR A 170 10.58 -6.25 -9.52
CA TYR A 170 10.80 -7.68 -9.38
C TYR A 170 10.99 -8.08 -7.91
N THR A 171 12.22 -8.30 -7.43
CA THR A 171 12.45 -8.83 -6.08
C THR A 171 12.44 -7.75 -5.01
N VAL A 172 13.27 -6.73 -5.18
CA VAL A 172 13.45 -5.65 -4.20
C VAL A 172 12.31 -4.63 -4.30
N HIS A 173 11.95 -4.29 -5.52
CA HIS A 173 10.88 -3.35 -5.84
C HIS A 173 9.62 -4.13 -6.28
N PRO A 174 8.43 -3.82 -5.76
CA PRO A 174 7.18 -4.41 -6.22
C PRO A 174 6.79 -3.87 -7.59
N SER A 175 6.08 -4.70 -8.37
CA SER A 175 5.34 -4.22 -9.54
C SER A 175 4.03 -3.57 -9.08
N ALA A 176 3.75 -2.36 -9.56
CA ALA A 176 2.58 -1.60 -9.17
C ALA A 176 1.73 -1.22 -10.39
N PHE A 177 0.46 -1.60 -10.38
CA PHE A 177 -0.54 -1.17 -11.35
C PHE A 177 -1.61 -0.33 -10.67
N VAL A 178 -2.00 0.76 -11.32
CA VAL A 178 -3.04 1.66 -10.82
C VAL A 178 -4.07 1.94 -11.91
N ALA A 179 -5.34 1.85 -11.54
CA ALA A 179 -6.48 2.25 -12.35
C ALA A 179 -7.20 3.41 -11.66
N LEU A 180 -7.34 4.53 -12.37
CA LEU A 180 -7.86 5.76 -11.81
C LEU A 180 -8.80 6.50 -12.75
N PHE A 181 -9.69 7.29 -12.16
CA PHE A 181 -10.48 8.29 -12.86
C PHE A 181 -9.97 9.68 -12.50
N VAL A 182 -9.91 10.57 -13.49
CA VAL A 182 -9.57 11.97 -13.27
C VAL A 182 -10.76 12.85 -13.61
N ASP A 183 -11.14 13.67 -12.64
CA ASP A 183 -12.05 14.78 -12.79
C ASP A 183 -11.25 16.09 -12.87
N GLU A 184 -10.97 16.54 -14.09
CA GLU A 184 -10.25 17.80 -14.33
C GLU A 184 -11.10 19.05 -14.04
N ILE A 185 -12.42 18.90 -13.87
CA ILE A 185 -13.32 20.02 -13.57
C ILE A 185 -13.29 20.31 -12.07
N ASN A 186 -13.39 19.26 -11.25
CA ASN A 186 -13.41 19.36 -9.80
C ASN A 186 -12.04 19.14 -9.15
N TYR A 187 -11.00 18.88 -9.95
CA TYR A 187 -9.65 18.57 -9.48
C TYR A 187 -9.63 17.37 -8.51
N ILE A 188 -10.24 16.26 -8.91
CA ILE A 188 -10.28 15.03 -8.11
C ILE A 188 -9.69 13.84 -8.88
N ILE A 189 -8.81 13.08 -8.25
CA ILE A 189 -8.35 11.77 -8.72
C ILE A 189 -9.02 10.69 -7.88
N TYR A 190 -9.72 9.76 -8.53
CA TYR A 190 -10.31 8.59 -7.87
C TYR A 190 -9.48 7.35 -8.23
N VAL A 191 -8.72 6.81 -7.28
CA VAL A 191 -8.00 5.54 -7.45
C VAL A 191 -8.94 4.41 -7.07
N PHE A 192 -9.31 3.54 -8.02
CA PHE A 192 -10.41 2.60 -7.81
C PHE A 192 -10.02 1.12 -7.90
N ASP A 193 -8.89 0.79 -8.53
CA ASP A 193 -8.36 -0.58 -8.59
C ASP A 193 -6.85 -0.54 -8.81
N GLY A 194 -6.18 -1.66 -8.53
CA GLY A 194 -4.74 -1.79 -8.68
C GLY A 194 -4.22 -3.12 -8.18
N PHE A 195 -2.92 -3.32 -8.30
CA PHE A 195 -2.16 -4.34 -7.57
C PHE A 195 -0.79 -3.80 -7.19
N TYR A 196 -0.20 -4.38 -6.15
CA TYR A 196 1.09 -4.00 -5.62
C TYR A 196 1.76 -5.26 -5.05
N GLU A 197 2.63 -5.89 -5.84
CA GLU A 197 3.13 -7.23 -5.54
C GLU A 197 4.61 -7.42 -5.94
N HIS A 198 5.35 -8.16 -5.10
CA HIS A 198 6.74 -8.54 -5.37
C HIS A 198 6.84 -9.84 -6.18
N GLY A 199 7.93 -9.97 -6.93
CA GLY A 199 8.32 -11.20 -7.63
C GLY A 199 7.47 -11.53 -8.85
N LEU A 200 6.72 -10.55 -9.39
CA LEU A 200 5.88 -10.79 -10.55
C LEU A 200 6.72 -10.88 -11.83
N SER A 201 6.59 -12.00 -12.53
CA SER A 201 7.04 -12.11 -13.92
C SER A 201 6.10 -11.36 -14.86
N ASN A 202 6.58 -10.93 -16.03
CA ASN A 202 5.75 -10.30 -17.06
C ASN A 202 4.53 -11.14 -17.45
N LYS A 203 4.68 -12.46 -17.49
CA LYS A 203 3.57 -13.38 -17.73
C LYS A 203 2.49 -13.22 -16.65
N ARG A 204 2.89 -13.21 -15.37
CA ARG A 204 1.94 -13.08 -14.26
C ARG A 204 1.28 -11.69 -14.23
N ILE A 205 2.03 -10.63 -14.53
CA ILE A 205 1.48 -9.28 -14.71
C ILE A 205 0.37 -9.29 -15.77
N ALA A 206 0.63 -9.88 -16.93
CA ALA A 206 -0.36 -9.98 -17.99
C ALA A 206 -1.60 -10.79 -17.59
N GLU A 207 -1.41 -11.92 -16.90
CA GLU A 207 -2.52 -12.73 -16.37
C GLU A 207 -3.40 -11.91 -15.43
N ILE A 208 -2.82 -11.20 -14.46
CA ILE A 208 -3.57 -10.34 -13.52
C ILE A 208 -4.33 -9.25 -14.27
N LEU A 209 -3.70 -8.60 -15.26
CA LEU A 209 -4.36 -7.57 -16.08
C LEU A 209 -5.54 -8.14 -16.90
N HIS A 210 -5.44 -9.38 -17.39
CA HIS A 210 -6.54 -10.05 -18.08
C HIS A 210 -7.67 -10.44 -17.12
N GLU A 211 -7.33 -11.02 -15.97
CA GLU A 211 -8.28 -11.41 -14.92
C GLU A 211 -9.09 -10.19 -14.45
N LYS A 212 -8.44 -9.03 -14.30
CA LYS A 212 -9.07 -7.76 -13.93
C LYS A 212 -9.77 -7.02 -15.08
N GLY A 213 -9.59 -7.46 -16.34
CA GLY A 213 -10.27 -6.88 -17.50
C GLY A 213 -9.60 -5.63 -18.11
N TYR A 214 -8.32 -5.37 -17.82
CA TYR A 214 -7.58 -4.19 -18.30
C TYR A 214 -6.76 -4.42 -19.58
N GLN A 215 -6.81 -5.61 -20.17
CA GLN A 215 -6.03 -5.99 -21.36
C GLN A 215 -6.31 -5.12 -22.61
N LYS A 216 -7.49 -4.49 -22.68
CA LYS A 216 -7.89 -3.59 -23.78
C LYS A 216 -7.62 -2.12 -23.47
N GLU A 217 -7.21 -1.80 -22.26
CA GLU A 217 -6.99 -0.44 -21.83
C GLU A 217 -5.62 0.07 -22.28
N ARG A 218 -5.51 1.39 -22.39
CA ARG A 218 -4.23 2.03 -22.68
C ARG A 218 -3.47 2.18 -21.37
N ILE A 219 -2.42 1.39 -21.19
CA ILE A 219 -1.61 1.36 -19.97
C ILE A 219 -0.30 2.08 -20.26
N ARG A 220 0.02 3.12 -19.48
CA ARG A 220 1.34 3.74 -19.52
C ARG A 220 2.26 3.05 -18.53
N ALA A 221 3.38 2.54 -19.03
CA ALA A 221 4.32 1.77 -18.26
C ALA A 221 5.69 2.46 -18.16
N ASP A 222 6.45 2.13 -17.12
CA ASP A 222 7.82 2.60 -16.97
C ASP A 222 8.65 2.28 -18.24
N SER A 223 9.23 3.33 -18.85
CA SER A 223 10.07 3.23 -20.04
C SER A 223 11.49 2.72 -19.79
N ALA A 224 11.91 2.54 -18.52
CA ALA A 224 13.21 1.94 -18.19
C ALA A 224 13.30 0.45 -18.54
N GLU A 225 12.16 -0.23 -18.71
CA GLU A 225 12.06 -1.66 -19.02
C GLU A 225 11.40 -1.93 -20.39
N PRO A 226 12.01 -1.49 -21.52
CA PRO A 226 11.41 -1.61 -22.84
C PRO A 226 11.15 -3.06 -23.25
N LYS A 227 12.01 -4.00 -22.81
CA LYS A 227 11.83 -5.43 -23.07
C LYS A 227 10.54 -5.98 -22.44
N SER A 228 10.21 -5.52 -21.23
CA SER A 228 8.99 -5.94 -20.53
C SER A 228 7.73 -5.38 -21.20
N ILE A 229 7.80 -4.15 -21.71
CA ILE A 229 6.74 -3.55 -22.52
C ILE A 229 6.50 -4.36 -23.80
N ASP A 230 7.55 -4.67 -24.55
CA ASP A 230 7.45 -5.44 -25.80
C ASP A 230 6.92 -6.85 -25.53
N ASN A 231 7.43 -7.53 -24.51
CA ASN A 231 6.97 -8.86 -24.10
C ASN A 231 5.50 -8.87 -23.66
N LEU A 232 5.04 -7.88 -22.89
CA LEU A 232 3.62 -7.73 -22.53
C LEU A 232 2.72 -7.47 -23.75
N ARG A 233 3.20 -6.66 -24.71
CA ARG A 233 2.45 -6.27 -25.90
C ARG A 233 2.34 -7.42 -26.90
N ASP A 234 3.47 -8.02 -27.22
CA ASP A 234 3.63 -8.90 -28.38
C ASP A 234 3.36 -10.37 -28.00
N ASP A 235 3.81 -10.81 -26.82
CA ASP A 235 3.68 -12.22 -26.39
C ASP A 235 2.45 -12.47 -25.52
N PHE A 236 2.06 -11.48 -24.70
CA PHE A 236 0.99 -11.65 -23.70
C PHE A 236 -0.27 -10.84 -23.96
N GLY A 237 -0.37 -10.14 -25.09
CA GLY A 237 -1.65 -9.60 -25.58
C GLY A 237 -2.11 -8.29 -24.95
N ILE A 238 -1.28 -7.60 -24.16
CA ILE A 238 -1.56 -6.24 -23.64
C ILE A 238 -1.25 -5.21 -24.73
N ARG A 239 -1.99 -5.27 -25.84
CA ARG A 239 -1.64 -4.59 -27.11
C ARG A 239 -1.51 -3.07 -27.04
N ARG A 240 -2.12 -2.44 -26.03
CA ARG A 240 -2.18 -0.98 -25.86
C ARG A 240 -1.29 -0.46 -24.73
N ILE A 241 -0.37 -1.28 -24.22
CA ILE A 241 0.70 -0.81 -23.35
C ILE A 241 1.66 0.10 -24.12
N VAL A 242 2.04 1.22 -23.52
CA VAL A 242 2.93 2.22 -24.10
C VAL A 242 3.93 2.72 -23.05
N PRO A 243 5.16 3.09 -23.45
CA PRO A 243 6.10 3.70 -22.52
C PRO A 243 5.65 5.11 -22.07
N ALA A 244 5.99 5.46 -20.83
CA ALA A 244 5.93 6.81 -20.29
C ALA A 244 7.07 7.69 -20.83
N ASP A 245 6.84 9.00 -20.96
CA ASP A 245 7.86 9.92 -21.46
C ASP A 245 8.75 10.40 -20.30
N LYS A 246 9.93 9.80 -20.13
CA LYS A 246 10.88 10.24 -19.09
C LYS A 246 11.69 11.47 -19.56
N GLY A 247 11.43 12.61 -18.91
CA GLY A 247 12.27 13.80 -18.96
C GLY A 247 12.97 14.06 -17.61
N PRO A 248 14.09 14.81 -17.59
CA PRO A 248 14.88 15.06 -16.36
C PRO A 248 14.11 15.71 -15.20
N ASP A 249 12.97 16.38 -15.47
CA ASP A 249 12.07 16.96 -14.45
C ASP A 249 10.68 16.30 -14.39
N SER A 250 10.49 15.17 -15.09
CA SER A 250 9.19 14.50 -15.18
C SER A 250 8.67 14.05 -13.81
N VAL A 251 9.56 13.68 -12.88
CA VAL A 251 9.22 13.26 -11.51
C VAL A 251 8.54 14.38 -10.74
N ARG A 252 9.23 15.51 -10.60
CA ARG A 252 8.71 16.66 -9.88
C ARG A 252 7.45 17.22 -10.52
N HIS A 253 7.43 17.37 -11.84
CA HIS A 253 6.26 17.91 -12.54
C HIS A 253 5.01 17.03 -12.36
N GLY A 254 5.15 15.71 -12.39
CA GLY A 254 4.02 14.81 -12.14
C GLY A 254 3.57 14.80 -10.68
N ILE A 255 4.49 14.99 -9.73
CA ILE A 255 4.15 15.17 -8.30
C ILE A 255 3.38 16.47 -8.11
N ASP A 256 3.90 17.59 -8.60
CA ASP A 256 3.25 18.91 -8.49
C ASP A 256 1.84 18.84 -9.08
N LYS A 257 1.70 18.21 -10.26
CA LYS A 257 0.41 17.99 -10.90
C LYS A 257 -0.53 17.13 -10.06
N MET A 258 -0.06 16.11 -9.36
CA MET A 258 -0.89 15.30 -8.47
C MET A 258 -1.31 16.07 -7.22
N GLN A 259 -0.45 16.93 -6.68
CA GLN A 259 -0.73 17.77 -5.51
C GLN A 259 -1.84 18.79 -5.78
N ASP A 260 -2.05 19.20 -7.03
CA ASP A 260 -3.17 20.05 -7.44
C ASP A 260 -4.54 19.38 -7.29
N PHE A 261 -4.58 18.04 -7.18
CA PHE A 261 -5.83 17.28 -7.08
C PHE A 261 -6.07 16.81 -5.65
N HIS A 262 -7.34 16.72 -5.27
CA HIS A 262 -7.75 15.90 -4.14
C HIS A 262 -7.76 14.43 -4.56
N ILE A 263 -7.10 13.56 -3.80
CA ILE A 263 -6.96 12.14 -4.16
C ILE A 263 -7.88 11.30 -3.27
N VAL A 264 -8.88 10.66 -3.87
CA VAL A 264 -9.82 9.76 -3.20
C VAL A 264 -9.48 8.32 -3.56
N ILE A 265 -9.09 7.52 -2.57
CA ILE A 265 -8.58 6.17 -2.79
C ILE A 265 -9.61 5.16 -2.29
N HIS A 266 -10.00 4.23 -3.17
CA HIS A 266 -10.89 3.15 -2.77
C HIS A 266 -10.14 2.23 -1.79
N PRO A 267 -10.78 1.79 -0.68
CA PRO A 267 -10.21 0.85 0.29
C PRO A 267 -9.67 -0.49 -0.27
N ARG A 268 -9.89 -0.79 -1.56
CA ARG A 268 -9.43 -2.00 -2.24
C ARG A 268 -8.01 -1.88 -2.81
N CYS A 269 -7.38 -0.71 -2.65
CA CYS A 269 -6.04 -0.39 -3.13
C CYS A 269 -5.05 -0.22 -1.96
N PRO A 270 -4.85 -1.24 -1.09
CA PRO A 270 -4.06 -1.09 0.13
C PRO A 270 -2.60 -0.72 -0.13
N GLY A 271 -1.98 -1.23 -1.20
CA GLY A 271 -0.61 -0.86 -1.58
C GLY A 271 -0.47 0.63 -1.92
N PHE A 272 -1.48 1.21 -2.59
CA PHE A 272 -1.48 2.66 -2.88
C PHE A 272 -1.63 3.48 -1.60
N ILE A 273 -2.56 3.07 -0.71
CA ILE A 273 -2.79 3.74 0.59
C ILE A 273 -1.51 3.74 1.41
N GLN A 274 -0.81 2.61 1.46
CA GLN A 274 0.46 2.50 2.17
C GLN A 274 1.51 3.45 1.59
N GLU A 275 1.74 3.43 0.27
CA GLU A 275 2.76 4.29 -0.33
C GLU A 275 2.46 5.77 -0.19
N ILE A 276 1.24 6.21 -0.52
CA ILE A 276 0.89 7.65 -0.44
C ILE A 276 1.00 8.17 1.00
N SER A 277 0.72 7.32 1.99
CA SER A 277 0.86 7.67 3.41
C SER A 277 2.31 7.79 3.86
N LEU A 278 3.28 7.19 3.16
CA LEU A 278 4.70 7.18 3.53
C LEU A 278 5.57 8.10 2.65
N TYR A 279 5.03 8.59 1.54
CA TYR A 279 5.82 9.32 0.54
C TYR A 279 6.17 10.73 1.00
N GLN A 280 7.48 10.98 1.14
CA GLN A 280 8.02 12.20 1.76
C GLN A 280 9.10 12.87 0.90
N TRP A 281 9.35 14.16 1.16
CA TRP A 281 10.49 14.86 0.58
C TRP A 281 11.80 14.37 1.22
N ALA A 282 12.81 14.06 0.40
CA ALA A 282 14.14 13.70 0.87
C ALA A 282 14.83 14.90 1.54
N GLU A 283 15.49 14.65 2.66
CA GLU A 283 16.28 15.64 3.40
C GLU A 283 17.77 15.46 3.12
N ASP A 284 18.52 16.56 3.13
CA ASP A 284 19.97 16.53 3.06
C ASP A 284 20.58 16.16 4.42
N LYS A 285 21.91 16.03 4.47
CA LYS A 285 22.65 15.69 5.70
C LYS A 285 22.48 16.72 6.84
N PHE A 286 21.88 17.87 6.55
CA PHE A 286 21.64 18.96 7.50
C PHE A 286 20.14 19.10 7.84
N GLY A 287 19.29 18.15 7.41
CA GLY A 287 17.85 18.16 7.68
C GLY A 287 17.06 19.15 6.80
N LYS A 288 17.65 19.67 5.72
CA LYS A 288 16.95 20.56 4.78
C LYS A 288 16.35 19.74 3.64
N LYS A 289 15.08 20.01 3.31
CA LYS A 289 14.41 19.39 2.16
C LYS A 289 15.21 19.65 0.88
N THR A 290 15.59 18.59 0.18
CA THR A 290 16.38 18.63 -1.06
C THR A 290 15.56 19.01 -2.29
N GLY A 291 14.23 19.08 -2.15
CA GLY A 291 13.30 19.30 -3.26
C GLY A 291 13.15 18.09 -4.19
N LYS A 292 13.68 16.93 -3.79
CA LYS A 292 13.42 15.62 -4.40
C LYS A 292 12.67 14.74 -3.40
N PRO A 293 11.73 13.89 -3.85
CA PRO A 293 11.12 12.89 -2.98
C PRO A 293 12.16 11.82 -2.58
N ILE A 294 11.85 11.04 -1.54
CA ILE A 294 12.61 9.83 -1.23
C ILE A 294 12.47 8.80 -2.36
N ASP A 295 13.52 8.00 -2.53
CA ASP A 295 13.58 6.89 -3.51
C ASP A 295 13.14 5.57 -2.85
N GLU A 296 12.07 5.64 -2.05
CA GLU A 296 11.42 4.51 -1.38
C GLU A 296 9.90 4.75 -1.42
N HIS A 297 9.11 3.69 -1.53
CA HIS A 297 7.64 3.74 -1.52
C HIS A 297 7.02 4.64 -2.61
N ASN A 298 7.53 4.53 -3.84
CA ASN A 298 7.14 5.40 -4.96
C ASN A 298 6.48 4.67 -6.15
N HIS A 299 6.29 3.36 -6.13
CA HIS A 299 5.94 2.59 -7.33
C HIS A 299 4.52 2.86 -7.83
N ALA A 300 3.52 2.87 -6.96
CA ALA A 300 2.14 3.19 -7.28
C ALA A 300 1.95 4.70 -7.56
N ILE A 301 2.76 5.55 -6.92
CA ILE A 301 2.83 6.99 -7.19
C ILE A 301 3.42 7.25 -8.58
N ASP A 302 4.51 6.58 -8.94
CA ASP A 302 5.13 6.65 -10.26
C ASP A 302 4.20 6.08 -11.32
N ALA A 303 3.56 4.94 -11.08
CA ALA A 303 2.52 4.41 -11.95
C ALA A 303 1.40 5.45 -12.20
N THR A 304 0.96 6.16 -11.16
CA THR A 304 -0.07 7.21 -11.27
C THR A 304 0.43 8.38 -12.09
N ARG A 305 1.66 8.85 -11.84
CA ARG A 305 2.29 9.91 -12.63
C ARG A 305 2.36 9.54 -14.11
N TYR A 306 2.76 8.32 -14.42
CA TYR A 306 2.79 7.82 -15.79
C TYR A 306 1.40 7.86 -16.41
N ALA A 307 0.37 7.41 -15.70
CA ALA A 307 -1.02 7.46 -16.16
C ALA A 307 -1.47 8.91 -16.48
N LEU A 308 -1.14 9.88 -15.62
CA LEU A 308 -1.54 11.29 -15.75
C LEU A 308 -0.90 12.04 -16.92
N GLU A 309 0.12 11.48 -17.57
CA GLU A 309 0.69 12.07 -18.79
C GLU A 309 -0.33 12.20 -19.93
N ASP A 310 -1.35 11.33 -19.95
CA ASP A 310 -2.37 11.34 -21.00
C ASP A 310 -3.34 12.52 -20.93
N LEU A 311 -3.44 13.19 -19.78
CA LEU A 311 -4.31 14.35 -19.63
C LEU A 311 -3.86 15.54 -20.48
N GLY A 312 -2.54 15.70 -20.71
CA GLY A 312 -1.97 16.83 -21.46
C GLY A 312 -1.82 16.60 -22.98
N LYS A 313 -2.01 15.36 -23.46
CA LYS A 313 -1.85 15.01 -24.87
C LYS A 313 -3.19 15.02 -25.59
N GLY A 314 -3.80 16.21 -25.72
CA GLY A 314 -4.82 16.43 -26.73
C GLY A 314 -4.29 16.04 -28.12
N ARG A 315 -5.13 15.42 -28.96
CA ARG A 315 -4.79 14.97 -30.33
C ARG A 315 -3.87 15.98 -31.01
N ARG A 316 -2.57 15.66 -31.11
CA ARG A 316 -1.65 16.36 -32.02
C ARG A 316 -2.15 16.07 -33.43
N PHE A 317 -2.91 16.98 -34.01
CA PHE A 317 -3.13 17.03 -35.45
C PHE A 317 -1.75 17.22 -36.09
N GLY A 318 -1.16 16.11 -36.54
CA GLY A 318 0.05 16.13 -37.33
C GLY A 318 -0.23 16.89 -38.62
N TRP A 319 0.24 18.13 -38.70
CA TRP A 319 0.40 18.80 -39.99
C TRP A 319 1.40 17.99 -40.81
N LYS A 320 0.90 17.18 -41.74
CA LYS A 320 1.72 16.72 -42.86
C LYS A 320 2.09 17.97 -43.67
N LYS A 321 3.35 18.40 -43.61
CA LYS A 321 3.90 19.26 -44.66
C LYS A 321 3.88 18.45 -45.95
N LYS A 322 3.21 19.00 -46.96
CA LYS A 322 3.24 18.52 -48.35
C LYS A 322 4.65 18.59 -48.90
#